data_AF-A0A953JSJ8-F1
#
_entry.id   AF-A0A953JSJ8-F1
#
_cell.length_a   1.000
_cell.length_b   1.000
_cell.length_c   1.000
_cell.angle_alpha   90.00
_cell.angle_beta   90.00
_cell.angle_gamma   90.00
#
_symmetry.space_group_name_H-M   'P 1'
#
loop_
_entity.id
_entity.type
_entity.pdbx_description
1 polymer ?
#
loop_
_entity_poly.entity_id
_entity_poly.type
_entity_poly.pdbx_seq_one_letter_code
_entity_poly.pdbx_strand_id
1 'polypeptide(L)'
;MFEPGPRRLIRSRSWDAIAVMAVVVLLTSLSVRGHFHTEVRLSETRWLAAPSFMSVLAVVALAAALTGKRHEVAGLIGLAASSVGLGAFWLLLRENRWAGPVVLELSETHGIHAADFLAGVPILGGMGLALVALRSLRSGRAQARPDKKPTTASQNRSLRSPATMCPASETSTN
;
A
#
# COMPACT_ATOMS: atom_id res chain seq x y z
N MET A 1 -15.93 2.10 29.01
CA MET A 1 -15.52 3.04 27.94
C MET A 1 -14.71 2.23 26.94
N PHE A 2 -15.33 1.79 25.85
CA PHE A 2 -14.66 0.97 24.83
C PHE A 2 -13.88 1.91 23.91
N GLU A 3 -12.55 1.87 23.96
CA GLU A 3 -11.77 2.49 22.90
C GLU A 3 -12.14 1.82 21.58
N PRO A 4 -12.56 2.58 20.55
CA PRO A 4 -12.78 2.02 19.23
C PRO A 4 -11.43 1.54 18.71
N GLY A 5 -11.22 0.22 18.69
CA GLY A 5 -10.06 -0.40 18.09
C GLY A 5 -9.88 0.05 16.63
N PRO A 6 -8.65 -0.04 16.09
CA PRO A 6 -8.35 0.42 14.74
C PRO A 6 -9.33 -0.19 13.73
N ARG A 7 -10.12 0.68 13.08
CA ARG A 7 -11.08 0.27 12.06
C ARG A 7 -10.30 -0.33 10.89
N ARG A 8 -10.41 -1.64 10.70
CA ARG A 8 -9.89 -2.31 9.50
C ARG A 8 -10.55 -1.70 8.27
N LEU A 9 -9.75 -1.32 7.28
CA LEU A 9 -10.22 -0.71 6.03
C LEU A 9 -10.85 -1.75 5.11
N ILE A 10 -10.36 -2.98 5.16
CA ILE A 10 -10.81 -4.14 4.40
C ILE A 10 -11.33 -5.20 5.38
N ARG A 11 -12.55 -5.68 5.11
CA ARG A 11 -13.18 -6.75 5.89
C ARG A 11 -12.37 -8.05 5.74
N SER A 12 -12.25 -8.84 6.81
CA SER A 12 -11.45 -10.09 6.82
C SER A 12 -11.78 -11.03 5.65
N ARG A 13 -13.07 -11.20 5.32
CA ARG A 13 -13.55 -12.04 4.20
C ARG A 13 -13.04 -11.58 2.82
N SER A 14 -12.75 -10.29 2.64
CA SER A 14 -12.24 -9.77 1.37
C SER A 14 -10.80 -10.22 1.13
N TRP A 15 -9.97 -10.33 2.19
CA TRP A 15 -8.62 -10.88 2.08
C TRP A 15 -8.62 -12.37 1.71
N ASP A 16 -9.59 -13.14 2.21
CA ASP A 16 -9.78 -14.54 1.81
C ASP A 16 -10.14 -14.67 0.34
N ALA A 17 -11.09 -13.86 -0.14
CA ALA A 17 -11.48 -13.86 -1.56
C ALA A 17 -10.30 -13.50 -2.48
N ILE A 18 -9.48 -12.51 -2.09
CA ILE A 18 -8.28 -12.13 -2.86
C ILE A 18 -7.26 -13.28 -2.88
N ALA A 19 -7.03 -13.95 -1.75
CA ALA A 19 -6.13 -15.10 -1.69
C ALA A 19 -6.62 -16.25 -2.58
N VAL A 20 -7.92 -16.55 -2.56
CA VAL A 20 -8.51 -17.59 -3.43
C VAL A 20 -8.34 -17.23 -4.90
N MET A 21 -8.64 -15.99 -5.30
CA MET A 21 -8.46 -15.54 -6.68
C MET A 21 -7.00 -15.62 -7.12
N ALA A 22 -6.06 -15.25 -6.25
CA ALA A 22 -4.63 -15.37 -6.54
C ALA A 22 -4.21 -16.84 -6.76
N VAL A 23 -4.73 -17.77 -5.95
CA VAL A 23 -4.50 -19.21 -6.13
C VAL A 23 -5.08 -19.71 -7.46
N VAL A 24 -6.30 -19.30 -7.82
CA VAL A 24 -6.92 -19.67 -9.10
C VAL A 24 -6.05 -19.19 -10.26
N VAL A 25 -5.65 -17.92 -10.27
CA VAL A 25 -4.79 -17.36 -11.33
C VAL A 25 -3.44 -18.09 -11.41
N LEU A 26 -2.85 -18.42 -10.26
CA LEU A 26 -1.59 -19.18 -10.21
C LEU A 26 -1.75 -20.57 -10.84
N LEU A 27 -2.78 -21.31 -10.44
CA LEU A 27 -3.05 -22.64 -10.98
C LEU A 27 -3.34 -22.60 -12.48
N THR A 28 -4.22 -21.69 -12.93
CA THR A 28 -4.50 -21.51 -14.36
C THR A 28 -3.23 -21.15 -15.14
N SER A 29 -2.39 -20.26 -14.61
CA SER A 29 -1.14 -19.86 -15.27
C SER A 29 -0.17 -21.05 -15.39
N LEU A 30 -0.07 -21.88 -14.36
CA LEU A 30 0.75 -23.09 -14.38
C LEU A 30 0.21 -24.14 -15.37
N SER A 31 -1.11 -24.33 -15.43
CA SER A 31 -1.74 -25.24 -16.39
C SER A 31 -1.57 -24.77 -17.84
N VAL A 32 -1.69 -23.47 -18.11
CA VAL A 32 -1.53 -22.88 -19.45
C VAL A 32 -0.07 -22.94 -19.90
N ARG A 33 0.89 -22.79 -18.98
CA ARG A 33 2.33 -22.85 -19.28
C ARG A 33 2.74 -24.17 -19.94
N GLY A 34 2.07 -25.28 -19.63
CA GLY A 34 2.34 -26.59 -20.23
C GLY A 34 1.73 -26.78 -21.63
N HIS A 35 0.78 -25.92 -22.04
CA HIS A 35 -0.01 -26.13 -23.25
C HIS A 35 0.12 -25.02 -24.30
N PHE A 36 0.49 -23.80 -23.91
CA PHE A 36 0.54 -22.64 -24.81
C PHE A 36 1.86 -21.89 -24.71
N HIS A 37 2.55 -21.73 -25.85
CA HIS A 37 3.74 -20.89 -25.99
C HIS A 37 3.35 -19.44 -26.23
N THR A 38 2.78 -18.81 -25.21
CA THR A 38 2.47 -17.38 -25.24
C THR A 38 3.66 -16.59 -24.73
N GLU A 39 4.53 -16.18 -25.64
CA GLU A 39 5.72 -15.40 -25.35
C GLU A 39 5.58 -13.96 -25.86
N VAL A 40 5.94 -13.02 -25.00
CA VAL A 40 6.03 -11.59 -25.31
C VAL A 40 7.48 -11.29 -25.60
N ARG A 41 7.78 -10.82 -26.81
CA ARG A 41 9.12 -10.36 -27.16
C ARG A 41 9.37 -9.03 -26.45
N LEU A 42 10.38 -8.97 -25.59
CA LEU A 42 10.79 -7.72 -24.91
C LEU A 42 11.92 -7.01 -25.65
N SER A 43 12.76 -7.77 -26.37
CA SER A 43 13.91 -7.28 -27.15
C SER A 43 14.30 -8.33 -28.18
N GLU A 44 15.27 -8.05 -29.05
CA GLU A 44 15.71 -8.98 -30.09
C GLU A 44 16.12 -10.36 -29.55
N THR A 45 16.68 -10.38 -28.34
CA THR A 45 17.21 -11.57 -27.66
C THR A 45 16.47 -11.95 -26.38
N ARG A 46 15.44 -11.19 -25.96
CA ARG A 46 14.74 -11.40 -24.68
C ARG A 46 13.26 -11.68 -24.88
N TRP A 47 12.83 -12.80 -24.31
CA TRP A 47 11.47 -13.31 -24.36
C TRP A 47 10.92 -13.41 -22.94
N LEU A 48 9.67 -13.01 -22.76
CA LEU A 48 8.95 -13.13 -21.50
C LEU A 48 7.74 -14.04 -21.70
N ALA A 49 7.75 -15.20 -21.05
CA ALA A 49 6.58 -16.06 -21.01
C ALA A 49 5.46 -15.40 -20.20
N ALA A 50 4.36 -15.05 -20.86
CA ALA A 50 3.19 -14.44 -20.23
C ALA A 50 2.68 -15.23 -18.99
N PRO A 51 2.59 -16.58 -19.03
CA PRO A 51 2.14 -17.35 -17.87
C PRO A 51 3.09 -17.26 -16.67
N SER A 52 4.41 -17.15 -16.92
CA SER A 52 5.40 -16.97 -15.87
C SER A 52 5.23 -15.62 -15.18
N PHE A 53 5.03 -14.55 -15.95
CA PHE A 53 4.79 -13.23 -15.38
C PHE A 53 3.50 -13.18 -14.54
N MET A 54 2.41 -13.76 -15.05
CA MET A 54 1.14 -13.86 -14.31
C MET A 54 1.28 -14.70 -13.03
N SER A 55 2.06 -15.79 -13.07
CA SER A 55 2.32 -16.60 -11.88
C SER A 55 3.07 -15.83 -10.79
N VAL A 56 4.04 -15.00 -11.17
CA VAL A 56 4.78 -14.13 -10.23
C VAL A 56 3.83 -13.11 -9.60
N LEU A 57 3.00 -12.43 -10.40
CA LEU A 57 2.01 -11.49 -9.88
C LEU A 57 1.02 -12.17 -8.94
N ALA A 58 0.57 -13.38 -9.26
CA ALA A 58 -0.34 -14.15 -8.42
C ALA A 58 0.30 -14.52 -7.07
N VAL A 59 1.58 -14.92 -7.06
CA VAL A 59 2.31 -15.20 -5.81
C VAL A 59 2.45 -13.93 -4.97
N VAL A 60 2.78 -12.79 -5.59
CA VAL A 60 2.88 -11.51 -4.87
C VAL A 60 1.52 -11.10 -4.29
N ALA A 61 0.44 -11.23 -5.06
CA ALA A 61 -0.92 -10.94 -4.59
C ALA A 61 -1.36 -11.86 -3.45
N LEU A 62 -1.00 -13.15 -3.52
CA LEU A 62 -1.27 -14.11 -2.45
C LEU A 62 -0.50 -13.76 -1.17
N ALA A 63 0.80 -13.49 -1.28
CA ALA A 63 1.63 -13.07 -0.15
C ALA A 63 1.11 -11.76 0.47
N ALA A 64 0.69 -10.81 -0.37
CA ALA A 64 0.07 -9.57 0.06
C ALA A 64 -1.25 -9.81 0.80
N ALA A 65 -2.09 -10.74 0.33
CA ALA A 65 -3.35 -11.07 0.98
C ALA A 65 -3.15 -11.73 2.36
N LEU A 66 -2.20 -12.67 2.45
CA LEU A 66 -1.83 -13.31 3.71
C LEU A 66 -1.23 -12.32 4.71
N THR A 67 -0.35 -11.44 4.24
CA THR A 67 0.25 -10.38 5.05
C THR A 67 -0.80 -9.36 5.48
N GLY A 68 -1.73 -9.00 4.60
CA GLY A 68 -2.82 -8.04 4.84
C GLY A 68 -3.75 -8.43 5.98
N LYS A 69 -3.92 -9.73 6.25
CA LYS A 69 -4.67 -10.21 7.42
C LYS A 69 -4.10 -9.73 8.76
N ARG A 70 -2.76 -9.65 8.84
CA ARG A 70 -2.00 -9.25 10.05
C ARG A 70 -1.56 -7.79 10.00
N HIS A 71 -1.10 -7.35 8.83
CA HIS A 71 -0.56 -6.02 8.55
C HIS A 71 -1.21 -5.45 7.29
N GLU A 72 -2.39 -4.84 7.48
CA GLU A 72 -3.25 -4.33 6.42
C GLU A 72 -2.51 -3.40 5.44
N VAL A 73 -1.69 -2.49 5.94
CA VAL A 73 -0.91 -1.55 5.10
C VAL A 73 0.09 -2.30 4.20
N ALA A 74 0.79 -3.30 4.72
CA ALA A 74 1.74 -4.08 3.92
C ALA A 74 1.02 -4.89 2.84
N GLY A 75 -0.16 -5.45 3.16
CA GLY A 75 -1.01 -6.12 2.18
C GLY A 75 -1.51 -5.19 1.08
N LEU A 76 -1.94 -3.97 1.43
CA LEU A 76 -2.37 -2.96 0.46
C LEU A 76 -1.24 -2.55 -0.50
N ILE A 77 0.00 -2.39 0.02
CA ILE A 77 1.17 -2.08 -0.80
C ILE A 77 1.47 -3.23 -1.78
N GLY A 78 1.42 -4.48 -1.31
CA GLY A 78 1.64 -5.65 -2.16
C GLY A 78 0.58 -5.80 -3.26
N LEU A 79 -0.69 -5.52 -2.95
CA LEU A 79 -1.75 -5.50 -3.95
C LEU A 79 -1.59 -4.34 -4.94
N ALA A 80 -1.20 -3.16 -4.46
CA ALA A 80 -0.91 -2.03 -5.32
C ALA A 80 0.21 -2.36 -6.32
N ALA A 81 1.31 -2.95 -5.85
CA ALA A 81 2.43 -3.37 -6.70
C ALA A 81 2.00 -4.43 -7.73
N SER A 82 1.21 -5.43 -7.31
CA SER A 82 0.69 -6.47 -8.22
C SER A 82 -0.21 -5.88 -9.31
N SER A 83 -1.06 -4.92 -8.93
CA SER A 83 -1.98 -4.25 -9.84
C SER A 83 -1.25 -3.37 -10.86
N VAL A 84 -0.23 -2.61 -10.41
CA VAL A 84 0.61 -1.82 -11.33
C VAL A 84 1.39 -2.74 -12.27
N GLY A 85 1.96 -3.84 -11.76
CA GLY A 85 2.65 -4.83 -12.59
C GLY A 85 1.75 -5.45 -13.65
N LEU A 86 0.49 -5.75 -13.31
CA LEU A 86 -0.50 -6.26 -14.26
C LEU A 86 -0.81 -5.23 -15.35
N GLY A 87 -0.99 -3.97 -14.98
CA GLY A 87 -1.21 -2.89 -15.96
C GLY A 87 -0.02 -2.66 -16.89
N ALA A 88 1.21 -2.66 -16.34
CA ALA A 88 2.42 -2.56 -17.13
C ALA A 88 2.56 -3.71 -18.13
N PHE A 89 2.17 -4.92 -17.74
CA PHE A 89 2.14 -6.07 -18.65
C PHE A 89 1.15 -5.92 -19.79
N TRP A 90 -0.04 -5.38 -19.54
CA TRP A 90 -0.99 -5.06 -20.61
C TRP A 90 -0.45 -4.00 -21.58
N LEU A 91 0.30 -3.00 -21.09
CA LEU A 91 0.99 -2.05 -21.96
C LEU A 91 2.09 -2.72 -22.79
N LEU A 92 2.87 -3.62 -22.19
CA LEU A 92 3.89 -4.39 -22.92
C LEU A 92 3.28 -5.28 -24.01
N LEU A 93 2.10 -5.85 -23.77
CA LEU A 93 1.35 -6.61 -24.77
C LEU A 93 0.83 -5.75 -25.93
N ARG A 94 0.57 -4.46 -25.69
CA ARG A 94 0.18 -3.52 -26.73
C ARG A 94 1.36 -3.21 -27.65
N GLU A 95 2.53 -2.95 -27.07
CA GLU A 95 3.73 -2.55 -27.82
C GLU A 95 4.39 -3.72 -28.56
N ASN A 96 4.26 -4.95 -28.02
CA ASN A 96 4.93 -6.13 -28.58
C ASN A 96 3.90 -7.12 -29.14
N ARG A 97 4.00 -7.41 -30.44
CA ARG A 97 3.19 -8.48 -31.07
C ARG A 97 3.53 -9.82 -30.43
N TRP A 98 2.50 -10.59 -30.08
CA TRP A 98 2.66 -11.97 -29.59
C TRP A 98 3.45 -12.76 -30.64
N ALA A 99 4.54 -13.40 -30.23
CA ALA A 99 5.26 -14.29 -31.13
C ALA A 99 4.61 -15.67 -31.05
N GLY A 100 3.65 -15.90 -31.94
CA GLY A 100 2.90 -17.16 -32.03
C GLY A 100 1.58 -16.95 -32.78
N PRO A 101 0.91 -18.03 -33.24
CA PRO A 101 -0.34 -17.96 -33.97
C PRO A 101 -1.48 -17.59 -33.02
N VAL A 102 -1.56 -16.33 -32.63
CA VAL A 102 -2.73 -15.77 -31.96
C VAL A 102 -3.31 -14.73 -32.91
N VAL A 103 -4.13 -15.21 -33.84
CA VAL A 103 -4.97 -14.37 -34.70
C VAL A 103 -6.09 -13.82 -33.82
N LEU A 104 -5.86 -12.65 -33.24
CA LEU A 104 -6.92 -11.79 -32.74
C LEU A 104 -7.11 -10.71 -33.79
N GLU A 105 -8.02 -10.93 -34.74
CA GLU A 105 -8.52 -9.87 -35.61
C GLU A 105 -9.26 -8.85 -34.74
N LEU A 106 -8.55 -7.82 -34.29
CA LEU A 106 -9.17 -6.59 -33.82
C LEU A 106 -9.11 -5.60 -34.97
N SER A 107 -10.29 -5.29 -35.50
CA SER A 107 -10.51 -4.46 -36.67
C SER A 107 -9.76 -3.13 -36.61
N GLU A 108 -9.13 -2.79 -37.73
CA GLU A 108 -8.44 -1.52 -37.98
C GLU A 108 -9.42 -0.34 -38.09
N THR A 109 -9.98 0.12 -36.97
CA THR A 109 -10.73 1.38 -36.96
C THR A 109 -10.48 2.12 -35.65
N HIS A 110 -9.75 3.23 -35.77
CA HIS A 110 -9.50 4.30 -34.79
C HIS A 110 -10.47 4.31 -33.59
N GLY A 111 -9.97 3.93 -32.41
CA GLY A 111 -10.71 3.94 -31.15
C GLY A 111 -9.81 3.47 -30.02
N ILE A 112 -10.01 4.01 -28.82
CA ILE A 112 -9.28 3.63 -27.60
C ILE A 112 -9.17 2.09 -27.56
N HIS A 113 -7.95 1.57 -27.66
CA HIS A 113 -7.77 0.13 -27.82
C HIS A 113 -8.30 -0.56 -26.56
N ALA A 114 -8.96 -1.70 -26.68
CA ALA A 114 -9.42 -2.48 -25.51
C ALA A 114 -8.26 -2.74 -24.52
N ALA A 115 -7.04 -2.86 -25.04
CA ALA A 115 -5.80 -2.95 -24.28
C ALA A 115 -5.51 -1.71 -23.39
N ASP A 116 -5.88 -0.49 -23.81
CA ASP A 116 -5.69 0.73 -23.02
C ASP A 116 -6.64 0.75 -21.81
N PHE A 117 -7.88 0.30 -21.99
CA PHE A 117 -8.81 0.10 -20.87
C PHE A 117 -8.34 -1.03 -19.94
N LEU A 118 -7.90 -2.15 -20.50
CA LEU A 118 -7.39 -3.30 -19.75
C LEU A 118 -6.11 -2.99 -18.97
N ALA A 119 -5.27 -2.08 -19.46
CA ALA A 119 -4.10 -1.57 -18.74
C ALA A 119 -4.47 -0.49 -17.70
N GLY A 120 -5.40 0.40 -18.03
CA GLY A 120 -5.76 1.54 -17.19
C GLY A 120 -6.45 1.14 -15.88
N VAL A 121 -7.38 0.19 -15.93
CA VAL A 121 -8.11 -0.30 -14.74
C VAL A 121 -7.19 -0.79 -13.63
N PRO A 122 -6.24 -1.71 -13.87
CA PRO A 122 -5.34 -2.19 -12.82
C PRO A 122 -4.33 -1.12 -12.37
N ILE A 123 -3.91 -0.17 -13.23
CA ILE A 123 -3.05 0.95 -12.80
C ILE A 123 -3.80 1.87 -11.84
N LEU A 124 -5.02 2.28 -12.20
CA LEU A 124 -5.86 3.14 -11.36
C LEU A 124 -6.23 2.45 -10.04
N GLY A 125 -6.55 1.16 -10.09
CA GLY A 125 -6.80 0.34 -8.90
C GLY A 125 -5.57 0.29 -7.97
N GLY A 126 -4.38 0.07 -8.55
CA GLY A 126 -3.13 0.07 -7.80
C GLY A 126 -2.82 1.42 -7.14
N MET A 127 -3.04 2.51 -7.87
CA MET A 127 -2.86 3.87 -7.35
C MET A 127 -3.85 4.17 -6.21
N GLY A 128 -5.10 3.75 -6.34
CA GLY A 128 -6.11 3.86 -5.28
C GLY A 128 -5.69 3.11 -4.01
N LEU A 129 -5.22 1.87 -4.15
CA LEU A 129 -4.72 1.06 -3.02
C LEU A 129 -3.51 1.71 -2.34
N ALA A 130 -2.56 2.24 -3.11
CA ALA A 130 -1.39 2.94 -2.58
C ALA A 130 -1.78 4.22 -1.81
N LEU A 131 -2.75 4.98 -2.32
CA LEU A 131 -3.27 6.17 -1.64
C LEU A 131 -3.95 5.82 -0.31
N VAL A 132 -4.72 4.73 -0.26
CA VAL A 132 -5.34 4.23 0.98
C VAL A 132 -4.26 3.79 1.99
N ALA A 133 -3.24 3.06 1.54
CA ALA A 133 -2.11 2.67 2.38
C ALA A 133 -1.38 3.89 2.96
N LEU A 134 -1.12 4.90 2.13
CA LEU A 134 -0.44 6.13 2.52
C LEU A 134 -1.25 6.95 3.53
N ARG A 135 -2.58 7.05 3.34
CA ARG A 135 -3.47 7.70 4.30
C ARG A 135 -3.43 7.00 5.66
N SER A 136 -3.46 5.66 5.66
CA SER A 136 -3.41 4.85 6.87
C SER A 136 -2.11 5.06 7.66
N LEU A 137 -0.98 5.10 6.97
CA LEU A 137 0.33 5.40 7.57
C LEU A 137 0.40 6.82 8.15
N ARG A 138 -0.18 7.81 7.48
CA ARG A 138 -0.22 9.20 7.95
C ARG A 138 -1.10 9.35 9.20
N SER A 139 -2.27 8.71 9.23
CA SER A 139 -3.15 8.70 10.41
C SER A 139 -2.49 8.04 11.61
N GLY A 140 -1.80 6.90 11.41
CA GLY A 140 -1.05 6.23 12.48
C GLY A 140 0.09 7.09 13.06
N ARG A 141 0.79 7.86 12.22
CA ARG A 141 1.83 8.79 12.68
C ARG A 141 1.28 10.00 13.43
N ALA A 142 0.10 10.50 13.07
CA ALA A 142 -0.55 11.60 13.78
C ALA A 142 -0.98 11.20 15.20
N GLN A 143 -1.43 9.95 15.38
CA GLN A 143 -1.81 9.39 16.68
C GLN A 143 -0.59 9.12 17.58
N ALA A 144 0.55 8.73 16.98
CA ALA A 144 1.78 8.40 17.70
C ALA A 144 2.62 9.63 18.11
N ARG A 145 2.17 10.85 17.83
CA ARG A 145 2.77 12.07 18.38
C ARG A 145 2.11 12.31 19.75
N PRO A 146 2.72 11.92 20.88
CA PRO A 146 2.17 12.28 22.17
C PRO A 146 2.14 13.79 22.22
N ASP A 147 0.94 14.31 22.42
CA ASP A 147 0.70 15.71 22.72
C ASP A 147 1.51 16.01 23.99
N LYS A 148 2.72 16.57 23.80
CA LYS A 148 3.47 17.17 24.90
C LYS A 148 2.66 18.38 25.29
N LYS A 149 1.61 18.16 26.12
CA LYS A 149 1.04 19.23 26.92
C LYS A 149 2.22 19.92 27.58
N PRO A 150 2.45 21.23 27.36
CA PRO A 150 3.43 21.95 28.15
C PRO A 150 2.93 21.87 29.59
N THR A 151 3.59 21.06 30.39
CA THR A 151 3.31 20.92 31.81
C THR A 151 3.45 22.31 32.41
N THR A 152 2.34 22.92 32.77
CA THR A 152 2.20 24.18 33.52
C THR A 152 2.70 24.01 34.96
N ALA A 153 3.94 23.53 35.13
CA ALA A 153 4.61 23.32 36.40
C ALA A 153 5.81 24.27 36.60
N SER A 154 5.87 25.36 35.83
CA SER A 154 6.93 26.39 35.95
C SER A 154 6.37 27.81 36.10
N GLN A 155 5.18 27.95 36.69
CA GLN A 155 4.58 29.28 36.93
C GLN A 155 4.20 29.55 38.40
N ASN A 156 4.53 28.64 39.34
CA ASN A 156 4.28 28.85 40.78
C ASN A 156 5.56 29.02 41.63
N ARG A 157 6.74 29.17 41.00
CA ARG A 157 8.02 29.30 41.72
C ARG A 157 8.59 30.72 41.75
N SER A 158 7.76 31.75 41.56
CA SER A 158 8.18 33.16 41.57
C SER A 158 7.25 34.06 42.40
N LEU A 159 6.71 33.54 43.51
CA LEU A 159 5.96 34.33 44.50
C LEU A 159 6.38 33.97 45.95
N ARG A 160 7.69 33.80 46.19
CA ARG A 160 8.26 33.88 47.54
C ARG A 160 9.49 34.79 47.50
N SER A 161 9.23 36.09 47.62
CA SER A 161 10.21 37.06 48.08
C SER A 161 10.04 37.18 49.60
N PRO A 162 11.05 36.86 50.43
CA PRO A 162 11.07 37.25 51.83
C PRO A 162 11.70 38.64 51.95
N ALA A 163 10.90 39.65 52.24
CA ALA A 163 11.38 40.98 52.65
C ALA A 163 10.77 41.32 54.01
N THR A 164 11.54 41.16 55.08
CA THR A 164 11.43 41.86 56.38
C THR A 164 12.63 41.42 57.22
N MET A 165 13.78 42.10 57.18
CA MET A 165 14.14 43.34 57.90
C MET A 165 14.00 43.20 59.43
N CYS A 166 15.10 42.84 60.10
CA CYS A 166 15.26 42.93 61.55
C CYS A 166 15.55 44.39 61.95
N PRO A 167 14.87 44.96 62.97
CA PRO A 167 15.22 46.27 63.49
C PRO A 167 16.39 46.21 64.49
N ALA A 168 17.02 47.37 64.61
CA ALA A 168 18.23 47.67 65.33
C ALA A 168 18.09 47.64 66.87
N SER A 169 19.27 47.56 67.47
CA SER A 169 19.67 47.77 68.86
C SER A 169 18.99 48.93 69.61
N GLU A 170 18.75 48.72 70.92
CA GLU A 170 19.01 49.73 71.96
C GLU A 170 19.11 49.05 73.35
N THR A 171 20.34 48.91 73.85
CA THR A 171 20.64 48.61 75.25
C THR A 171 20.73 49.93 76.02
N SER A 172 19.77 50.16 76.92
CA SER A 172 19.81 51.19 77.95
C SER A 172 20.15 50.53 79.29
N THR A 173 21.34 50.81 79.82
CA THR A 173 21.73 50.48 81.21
C THR A 173 21.62 51.74 82.07
N ASN A 174 20.97 51.56 83.23
CA ASN A 174 21.11 52.41 84.41
C ASN A 174 22.54 52.40 84.94
#